data_AF-A0A7S4L9N0-F1
#
_entry.id   AF-A0A7S4L9N0-F1
#
_cell.length_a   1.000
_cell.length_b   1.000
_cell.length_c   1.000
_cell.angle_alpha   90.00
_cell.angle_beta   90.00
_cell.angle_gamma   90.00
#
_symmetry.space_group_name_H-M   'P 1'
#
loop_
_entity.id
_entity.type
_entity.pdbx_description
1 polymer ?
#
loop_
_entity_poly.entity_id
_entity_poly.type
_entity_poly.pdbx_seq_one_letter_code
_entity_poly.pdbx_strand_id
1 'polypeptide(L)'
;VWRDLRVLVADTLVVAGDAQIRLQQLLHLQQLQQQQSEGKEKGEEETEEEKSEEDYVKSFVDLAFGEFEILEKCQLYHYLSSARQKKFNKSQVKRIVKETSTLSTNLPIHSSSSIFLRVDSSRLDVLQALITGPAGTPYANGCFLFDIFCHEGYPKKPPKVNLQTTGFGSVRFNPNLYNCGKVCLSLLGTWSGSQNETWDPEASTLLQVLVSIQSLIFVKDPYFNEPGYEASMGTEAGKRESDGYNANIRPETIKWAIVHQLEHPPPGFEDVIRLHFRLKKKETLLQAKKWLVSSPKNKELVVKLSRLLGKL
;
A
#
# COMPACT_ATOMS: atom_id res chain seq x y z
N VAL A 1 -16.85 23.42 34.05
CA VAL A 1 -18.17 23.16 33.43
C VAL A 1 -18.10 23.02 31.89
N TRP A 2 -17.74 24.03 31.09
CA TRP A 2 -17.56 23.86 29.62
C TRP A 2 -16.21 23.26 29.16
N ARG A 3 -15.26 23.10 30.10
CA ARG A 3 -13.98 22.41 29.88
C ARG A 3 -14.10 20.89 30.10
N ASP A 4 -15.07 20.46 30.91
CA ASP A 4 -15.30 19.05 31.29
C ASP A 4 -16.17 18.30 30.27
N LEU A 5 -17.02 19.01 29.51
CA LEU A 5 -17.75 18.46 28.36
C LEU A 5 -16.84 18.18 27.15
N ARG A 6 -15.67 18.84 27.01
CA ARG A 6 -14.69 18.53 25.95
C ARG A 6 -13.89 17.27 26.22
N VAL A 7 -13.69 16.90 27.48
CA VAL A 7 -13.03 15.64 27.85
C VAL A 7 -13.98 14.46 27.65
N LEU A 8 -15.26 14.59 28.04
CA LEU A 8 -16.27 13.56 27.73
C LEU A 8 -16.54 13.41 26.22
N VAL A 9 -16.59 14.51 25.46
CA VAL A 9 -16.79 14.44 24.00
C VAL A 9 -15.52 13.96 23.27
N ALA A 10 -14.32 14.23 23.80
CA ALA A 10 -13.07 13.67 23.28
C ALA A 10 -12.94 12.16 23.59
N ASP A 11 -13.35 11.69 24.77
CA ASP A 11 -13.37 10.26 25.09
C ASP A 11 -14.44 9.51 24.26
N THR A 12 -15.53 10.19 23.86
CA THR A 12 -16.53 9.64 22.93
C THR A 12 -16.04 9.66 21.46
N LEU A 13 -15.15 10.59 21.09
CA LEU A 13 -14.57 10.72 19.74
C LEU A 13 -13.29 9.89 19.53
N VAL A 14 -12.57 9.52 20.58
CA VAL A 14 -11.43 8.58 20.52
C VAL A 14 -11.93 7.15 20.31
N VAL A 15 -13.07 6.80 20.91
CA VAL A 15 -13.80 5.58 20.54
C VAL A 15 -14.27 5.66 19.09
N ALA A 16 -14.63 6.84 18.56
CA ALA A 16 -15.07 7.01 17.17
C ALA A 16 -13.94 6.84 16.13
N GLY A 17 -12.67 7.14 16.43
CA GLY A 17 -11.55 6.94 15.48
C GLY A 17 -11.16 5.46 15.30
N ASP A 18 -10.99 4.74 16.41
CA ASP A 18 -10.73 3.29 16.41
C ASP A 18 -12.00 2.53 16.00
N ALA A 19 -13.20 3.01 16.36
CA ALA A 19 -14.44 2.50 15.79
C ALA A 19 -14.56 2.86 14.32
N GLN A 20 -14.05 3.97 13.78
CA GLN A 20 -14.19 4.28 12.35
C GLN A 20 -13.17 3.53 11.50
N ILE A 21 -11.98 3.21 12.03
CA ILE A 21 -11.02 2.30 11.40
C ILE A 21 -11.52 0.86 11.50
N ARG A 22 -11.97 0.41 12.68
CA ARG A 22 -12.59 -0.92 12.83
C ARG A 22 -13.91 -1.03 12.09
N LEU A 23 -14.71 0.03 12.00
CA LEU A 23 -15.97 0.06 11.23
C LEU A 23 -15.66 0.17 9.74
N GLN A 24 -14.60 0.85 9.29
CA GLN A 24 -14.17 0.76 7.89
C GLN A 24 -13.65 -0.64 7.56
N GLN A 25 -12.86 -1.26 8.45
CA GLN A 25 -12.38 -2.63 8.30
C GLN A 25 -13.55 -3.64 8.37
N LEU A 26 -14.49 -3.47 9.30
CA LEU A 26 -15.67 -4.33 9.48
C LEU A 26 -16.75 -4.07 8.43
N LEU A 27 -16.96 -2.84 7.95
CA LEU A 27 -17.83 -2.53 6.81
C LEU A 27 -17.22 -3.08 5.53
N HIS A 28 -15.90 -3.00 5.36
CA HIS A 28 -15.23 -3.61 4.21
C HIS A 28 -15.33 -5.14 4.27
N LEU A 29 -15.08 -5.75 5.44
CA LEU A 29 -15.27 -7.18 5.65
C LEU A 29 -16.73 -7.61 5.54
N GLN A 30 -17.69 -6.81 6.01
CA GLN A 30 -19.13 -7.06 5.83
C GLN A 30 -19.55 -6.91 4.38
N GLN A 31 -19.03 -5.93 3.64
CA GLN A 31 -19.27 -5.81 2.19
C GLN A 31 -18.73 -7.04 1.45
N LEU A 32 -17.53 -7.52 1.79
CA LEU A 32 -16.97 -8.76 1.25
C LEU A 32 -17.80 -10.00 1.62
N GLN A 33 -18.29 -10.08 2.86
CA GLN A 33 -19.13 -11.20 3.33
C GLN A 33 -20.56 -11.16 2.77
N GLN A 34 -21.13 -9.97 2.59
CA GLN A 34 -22.47 -9.76 2.06
C GLN A 34 -22.51 -10.03 0.56
N GLN A 35 -21.45 -9.66 -0.17
CA GLN A 35 -21.22 -10.11 -1.55
C GLN A 35 -21.11 -11.65 -1.62
N GLN A 36 -20.43 -12.30 -0.67
CA GLN A 36 -20.33 -13.77 -0.60
C GLN A 36 -21.60 -14.50 -0.13
N SER A 37 -22.51 -13.83 0.58
CA SER A 37 -23.74 -14.43 1.12
C SER A 37 -24.96 -14.19 0.24
N GLU A 38 -25.04 -13.03 -0.42
CA GLU A 38 -26.01 -12.80 -1.52
C GLU A 38 -25.71 -13.73 -2.70
N GLY A 39 -24.44 -14.17 -2.81
CA GLY A 39 -23.94 -15.14 -3.75
C GLY A 39 -24.11 -16.65 -3.38
N LYS A 40 -24.97 -16.96 -2.40
CA LYS A 40 -25.18 -18.37 -1.96
C LYS A 40 -26.64 -18.79 -1.88
N GLU A 41 -27.59 -17.86 -2.03
CA GLU A 41 -29.02 -18.16 -1.94
C GLU A 41 -29.74 -18.19 -3.30
N LYS A 42 -29.04 -17.90 -4.40
CA LYS A 42 -29.51 -18.27 -5.73
C LYS A 42 -28.62 -19.41 -6.23
N GLY A 43 -29.20 -20.40 -6.92
CA GLY A 43 -28.37 -21.32 -7.70
C GLY A 43 -27.63 -20.48 -8.73
N GLU A 44 -26.32 -20.28 -8.56
CA GLU A 44 -25.64 -19.15 -9.17
C GLU A 44 -24.72 -19.55 -10.31
N GLU A 45 -25.03 -19.01 -11.48
CA GLU A 45 -24.03 -18.72 -12.49
C GLU A 45 -23.09 -17.65 -11.93
N GLU A 46 -21.81 -17.99 -11.69
CA GLU A 46 -20.76 -17.04 -11.34
C GLU A 46 -20.78 -15.83 -12.29
N THR A 47 -20.77 -14.61 -11.75
CA THR A 47 -20.71 -13.41 -12.59
C THR A 47 -19.33 -13.26 -13.25
N GLU A 48 -19.25 -12.62 -14.43
CA GLU A 48 -17.96 -12.39 -15.12
C GLU A 48 -16.96 -11.60 -14.26
N GLU A 49 -17.44 -10.72 -13.38
CA GLU A 49 -16.60 -9.92 -12.47
C GLU A 49 -16.00 -10.77 -11.35
N GLU A 50 -16.80 -11.63 -10.69
CA GLU A 50 -16.32 -12.55 -9.64
C GLU A 50 -15.32 -13.55 -10.20
N LYS A 51 -15.61 -14.11 -11.38
CA LYS A 51 -14.68 -15.00 -12.07
C LYS A 51 -13.36 -14.30 -12.41
N SER A 52 -13.42 -13.03 -12.85
CA SER A 52 -12.22 -12.23 -13.11
C SER A 52 -11.41 -11.93 -11.85
N GLU A 53 -12.05 -11.76 -10.70
CA GLU A 53 -11.37 -11.57 -9.41
C GLU A 53 -10.68 -12.87 -8.98
N GLU A 54 -11.39 -14.00 -9.03
CA GLU A 54 -10.82 -15.29 -8.67
C GLU A 54 -9.63 -15.67 -9.55
N ASP A 55 -9.74 -15.46 -10.87
CA ASP A 55 -8.65 -15.72 -11.81
C ASP A 55 -7.43 -14.83 -11.52
N TYR A 56 -7.66 -13.57 -11.12
CA TYR A 56 -6.60 -12.67 -10.67
C TYR A 56 -5.92 -13.23 -9.41
N VAL A 57 -6.68 -13.56 -8.37
CA VAL A 57 -6.15 -14.09 -7.11
C VAL A 57 -5.37 -15.37 -7.33
N LYS A 58 -5.94 -16.35 -8.05
CA LYS A 58 -5.31 -17.63 -8.38
C LYS A 58 -3.98 -17.44 -9.11
N SER A 59 -3.89 -16.44 -10.00
CA SER A 59 -2.67 -16.16 -10.76
C SER A 59 -1.50 -15.69 -9.88
N PHE A 60 -1.75 -15.19 -8.66
CA PHE A 60 -0.73 -14.59 -7.80
C PHE A 60 -0.34 -15.41 -6.58
N VAL A 61 -0.99 -16.54 -6.32
CA VAL A 61 -0.74 -17.37 -5.12
C VAL A 61 0.75 -17.66 -4.93
N ASP A 62 1.42 -18.14 -5.98
CA ASP A 62 2.85 -18.51 -5.92
C ASP A 62 3.82 -17.32 -5.98
N LEU A 63 3.31 -16.11 -6.27
CA LEU A 63 4.10 -14.90 -6.41
C LEU A 63 3.94 -13.93 -5.22
N ALA A 64 2.92 -14.14 -4.38
CA ALA A 64 2.59 -13.32 -3.23
C ALA A 64 3.76 -13.18 -2.24
N PHE A 65 4.40 -14.29 -1.90
CA PHE A 65 5.51 -14.34 -0.94
C PHE A 65 6.68 -15.13 -1.54
N GLY A 66 7.91 -14.70 -1.25
CA GLY A 66 9.09 -15.45 -1.67
C GLY A 66 10.39 -14.94 -1.03
N GLU A 67 11.46 -15.68 -1.23
CA GLU A 67 12.81 -15.27 -0.87
C GLU A 67 13.52 -14.60 -2.07
N PHE A 68 14.43 -13.68 -1.80
CA PHE A 68 15.25 -13.03 -2.82
C PHE A 68 16.60 -12.58 -2.25
N GLU A 69 17.63 -12.44 -3.06
CA GLU A 69 18.95 -11.95 -2.61
C GLU A 69 18.99 -10.41 -2.56
N ILE A 70 18.19 -9.79 -1.70
CA ILE A 70 18.01 -8.33 -1.62
C ILE A 70 19.34 -7.63 -1.35
N LEU A 71 20.14 -8.09 -0.39
CA LEU A 71 21.41 -7.43 -0.01
C LEU A 71 22.50 -7.54 -1.08
N GLU A 72 22.41 -8.54 -1.95
CA GLU A 72 23.34 -8.78 -3.05
C GLU A 72 22.90 -8.04 -4.32
N LYS A 73 21.61 -8.11 -4.66
CA LYS A 73 21.08 -7.63 -5.95
C LYS A 73 20.45 -6.24 -5.89
N CYS A 74 19.91 -5.81 -4.75
CA CYS A 74 19.22 -4.52 -4.61
C CYS A 74 20.15 -3.44 -4.03
N GLN A 75 21.02 -2.86 -4.87
CA GLN A 75 21.97 -1.82 -4.43
C GLN A 75 21.29 -0.52 -3.95
N LEU A 76 20.03 -0.29 -4.37
CA LEU A 76 19.22 0.87 -3.96
C LEU A 76 18.39 0.63 -2.69
N TYR A 77 18.52 -0.53 -2.05
CA TYR A 77 17.83 -0.82 -0.81
C TYR A 77 18.21 0.22 0.26
N HIS A 78 17.21 0.94 0.78
CA HIS A 78 17.37 2.12 1.62
C HIS A 78 18.19 1.85 2.88
N TYR A 79 18.02 0.67 3.47
CA TYR A 79 18.68 0.29 4.72
C TYR A 79 19.96 -0.54 4.52
N LEU A 80 20.49 -0.62 3.29
CA LEU A 80 21.63 -1.49 2.94
C LEU A 80 22.84 -1.29 3.84
N SER A 81 23.23 -0.04 4.07
CA SER A 81 24.35 0.30 4.97
C SER A 81 24.11 -0.21 6.40
N SER A 82 22.91 0.01 6.95
CA SER A 82 22.54 -0.47 8.28
C SER A 82 22.51 -2.00 8.37
N ALA A 83 21.93 -2.66 7.37
CA ALA A 83 21.81 -4.12 7.33
C ALA A 83 23.17 -4.82 7.23
N ARG A 84 24.12 -4.25 6.46
CA ARG A 84 25.49 -4.79 6.33
C ARG A 84 26.34 -4.58 7.58
N GLN A 85 26.19 -3.45 8.27
CA GLN A 85 27.00 -3.14 9.46
C GLN A 85 26.54 -3.85 10.72
N LYS A 86 25.24 -4.13 10.83
CA LYS A 86 24.64 -4.60 12.09
C LYS A 86 24.34 -6.09 12.05
N LYS A 87 24.76 -6.79 13.11
CA LYS A 87 24.54 -8.23 13.27
C LYS A 87 23.06 -8.51 13.53
N PHE A 88 22.51 -9.47 12.80
CA PHE A 88 21.17 -9.99 13.04
C PHE A 88 21.08 -10.59 14.43
N ASN A 89 20.14 -10.11 15.25
CA ASN A 89 20.02 -10.55 16.63
C ASN A 89 19.14 -11.81 16.72
N LYS A 90 19.70 -12.89 17.28
CA LYS A 90 19.00 -14.17 17.46
C LYS A 90 17.70 -14.06 18.26
N SER A 91 17.57 -13.06 19.14
CA SER A 91 16.33 -12.84 19.90
C SER A 91 15.16 -12.39 19.02
N GLN A 92 15.43 -11.83 17.84
CA GLN A 92 14.42 -11.32 16.91
C GLN A 92 13.95 -12.41 15.93
N VAL A 93 14.83 -13.37 15.64
CA VAL A 93 14.59 -14.48 14.69
C VAL A 93 13.25 -15.15 14.95
N LYS A 94 12.98 -15.54 16.20
CA LYS A 94 11.73 -16.24 16.55
C LYS A 94 10.49 -15.44 16.20
N ARG A 95 10.51 -14.12 16.47
CA ARG A 95 9.38 -13.22 16.16
C ARG A 95 9.24 -13.07 14.64
N ILE A 96 10.32 -12.79 13.94
CA ILE A 96 10.31 -12.59 12.49
C ILE A 96 9.87 -13.86 11.76
N VAL A 97 10.39 -15.03 12.13
CA VAL A 97 9.97 -16.33 11.56
C VAL A 97 8.48 -16.60 11.77
N LYS A 98 7.94 -16.26 12.95
CA LYS A 98 6.51 -16.37 13.22
C LYS A 98 5.71 -15.47 12.29
N GLU A 99 6.13 -14.21 12.14
CA GLU A 99 5.43 -13.26 11.29
C GLU A 99 5.55 -13.58 9.80
N THR A 100 6.72 -14.01 9.31
CA THR A 100 6.90 -14.42 7.91
C THR A 100 6.12 -15.68 7.59
N SER A 101 5.97 -16.61 8.53
CA SER A 101 5.07 -17.77 8.40
C SER A 101 3.60 -17.36 8.26
N THR A 102 3.17 -16.32 8.98
CA THR A 102 1.81 -15.76 8.80
C THR A 102 1.69 -15.05 7.45
N LEU A 103 2.68 -14.23 7.08
CA LEU A 103 2.69 -13.46 5.84
C LEU A 103 2.72 -14.36 4.59
N SER A 104 3.36 -15.53 4.63
CA SER A 104 3.41 -16.43 3.47
C SER A 104 2.04 -16.96 3.04
N THR A 105 1.02 -16.84 3.89
CA THR A 105 -0.35 -17.35 3.62
C THR A 105 -1.45 -16.32 3.79
N ASN A 106 -1.19 -15.16 4.41
CA ASN A 106 -2.22 -14.17 4.76
C ASN A 106 -1.98 -12.79 4.15
N LEU A 107 -1.13 -12.67 3.13
CA LEU A 107 -0.99 -11.42 2.38
C LEU A 107 -2.28 -11.13 1.59
N PRO A 108 -2.84 -9.91 1.67
CA PRO A 108 -3.99 -9.53 0.86
C PRO A 108 -3.65 -9.58 -0.63
N ILE A 109 -4.40 -10.37 -1.40
CA ILE A 109 -4.30 -10.43 -2.86
C ILE A 109 -5.70 -10.24 -3.41
N HIS A 110 -5.92 -9.10 -4.07
CA HIS A 110 -7.18 -8.72 -4.72
C HIS A 110 -6.88 -7.90 -5.99
N SER A 111 -7.78 -7.95 -6.99
CA SER A 111 -7.60 -7.17 -8.23
C SER A 111 -7.58 -5.66 -7.96
N SER A 112 -8.30 -5.21 -6.93
CA SER A 112 -8.27 -3.83 -6.47
C SER A 112 -6.91 -3.44 -5.89
N SER A 113 -6.38 -4.23 -4.96
CA SER A 113 -5.11 -3.97 -4.29
C SER A 113 -4.54 -5.25 -3.69
N SER A 114 -3.25 -5.46 -3.90
CA SER A 114 -2.50 -6.65 -3.52
C SER A 114 -1.18 -6.28 -2.85
N ILE A 115 -0.70 -7.14 -1.95
CA ILE A 115 0.58 -6.98 -1.27
C ILE A 115 1.46 -8.19 -1.60
N PHE A 116 2.64 -7.91 -2.16
CA PHE A 116 3.66 -8.90 -2.47
C PHE A 116 4.88 -8.67 -1.57
N LEU A 117 5.50 -9.72 -1.07
CA LEU A 117 6.61 -9.62 -0.13
C LEU A 117 7.79 -10.47 -0.57
N ARG A 118 9.00 -9.92 -0.43
CA ARG A 118 10.27 -10.63 -0.56
C ARG A 118 11.05 -10.50 0.74
N VAL A 119 11.59 -11.62 1.21
CA VAL A 119 12.51 -11.69 2.36
C VAL A 119 13.91 -11.97 1.84
N ASP A 120 14.93 -11.33 2.42
CA ASP A 120 16.31 -11.63 2.02
C ASP A 120 16.67 -13.08 2.35
N SER A 121 17.23 -13.81 1.39
CA SER A 121 17.60 -15.23 1.52
C SER A 121 18.67 -15.49 2.60
N SER A 122 19.44 -14.47 2.99
CA SER A 122 20.48 -14.55 4.02
C SER A 122 20.12 -13.86 5.33
N ARG A 123 19.15 -12.94 5.31
CA ARG A 123 18.85 -12.00 6.40
C ARG A 123 17.34 -11.77 6.54
N LEU A 124 16.69 -12.53 7.43
CA LEU A 124 15.24 -12.45 7.66
C LEU A 124 14.75 -11.06 8.12
N ASP A 125 15.62 -10.22 8.67
CA ASP A 125 15.32 -8.83 9.07
C ASP A 125 15.28 -7.83 7.91
N VAL A 126 15.60 -8.25 6.70
CA VAL A 126 15.61 -7.44 5.47
C VAL A 126 14.49 -7.91 4.56
N LEU A 127 13.55 -7.02 4.25
CA LEU A 127 12.40 -7.32 3.40
C LEU A 127 12.14 -6.18 2.42
N GLN A 128 11.47 -6.50 1.33
CA GLN A 128 10.86 -5.54 0.42
C GLN A 128 9.40 -5.93 0.18
N ALA A 129 8.51 -4.95 0.13
CA ALA A 129 7.10 -5.15 -0.20
C ALA A 129 6.71 -4.35 -1.44
N LEU A 130 5.91 -4.93 -2.32
CA LEU A 130 5.26 -4.24 -3.43
C LEU A 130 3.76 -4.19 -3.14
N ILE A 131 3.18 -2.99 -3.08
CA ILE A 131 1.74 -2.79 -2.87
C ILE A 131 1.14 -2.21 -4.14
N THR A 132 0.08 -2.83 -4.66
CA THR A 132 -0.67 -2.25 -5.78
C THR A 132 -1.70 -1.26 -5.27
N GLY A 133 -1.84 -0.10 -5.90
CA GLY A 133 -2.73 0.96 -5.43
C GLY A 133 -4.21 0.57 -5.59
N PRO A 134 -5.08 0.80 -4.57
CA PRO A 134 -6.48 0.41 -4.60
C PRO A 134 -7.30 1.08 -5.71
N ALA A 135 -8.30 0.35 -6.22
CA ALA A 135 -9.27 0.89 -7.18
C ALA A 135 -10.02 2.09 -6.58
N GLY A 136 -10.40 3.05 -7.43
CA GLY A 136 -11.10 4.26 -7.01
C GLY A 136 -10.22 5.34 -6.35
N THR A 137 -8.92 5.09 -6.17
CA THR A 137 -7.95 6.04 -5.60
C THR A 137 -7.09 6.66 -6.69
N PRO A 138 -6.37 7.79 -6.45
CA PRO A 138 -5.38 8.30 -7.40
C PRO A 138 -4.15 7.40 -7.55
N TYR A 139 -4.05 6.32 -6.77
CA TYR A 139 -2.98 5.32 -6.78
C TYR A 139 -3.32 4.08 -7.62
N ALA A 140 -4.58 3.92 -8.04
CA ALA A 140 -5.12 2.72 -8.67
C ALA A 140 -4.16 2.11 -9.71
N ASN A 141 -3.95 0.80 -9.62
CA ASN A 141 -3.09 0.00 -10.51
C ASN A 141 -1.59 0.34 -10.50
N GLY A 142 -1.16 1.35 -9.73
CA GLY A 142 0.26 1.63 -9.52
C GLY A 142 0.91 0.58 -8.63
N CYS A 143 2.11 0.13 -8.96
CA CYS A 143 2.94 -0.72 -8.12
C CYS A 143 3.93 0.15 -7.31
N PHE A 144 3.81 0.15 -5.98
CA PHE A 144 4.64 0.93 -5.06
C PHE A 144 5.56 0.02 -4.27
N LEU A 145 6.87 0.23 -4.39
CA LEU A 145 7.90 -0.56 -3.71
C LEU A 145 8.27 0.09 -2.37
N PHE A 146 8.33 -0.73 -1.32
CA PHE A 146 8.70 -0.35 0.03
C PHE A 146 9.85 -1.22 0.54
N ASP A 147 10.86 -0.58 1.09
CA ASP A 147 11.94 -1.26 1.82
C ASP A 147 11.58 -1.37 3.29
N ILE A 148 11.83 -2.52 3.90
CA ILE A 148 11.45 -2.82 5.27
C ILE A 148 12.64 -3.42 6.02
N PHE A 149 13.02 -2.81 7.14
CA PHE A 149 14.12 -3.29 7.97
C PHE A 149 13.70 -3.49 9.43
N CYS A 150 13.70 -4.74 9.87
CA CYS A 150 13.48 -5.13 11.27
C CYS A 150 14.79 -4.97 12.07
N HIS A 151 15.17 -3.72 12.35
CA HIS A 151 16.43 -3.39 13.03
C HIS A 151 16.55 -4.02 14.42
N GLU A 152 17.73 -3.95 15.06
CA GLU A 152 18.08 -4.58 16.37
C GLU A 152 17.13 -4.32 17.55
N GLY A 153 16.25 -3.31 17.45
CA GLY A 153 15.24 -3.02 18.46
C GLY A 153 13.94 -3.80 18.28
N TYR A 154 13.73 -4.45 17.13
CA TYR A 154 12.55 -5.25 16.84
C TYR A 154 12.43 -6.47 17.78
N PRO A 155 11.23 -6.87 18.23
CA PRO A 155 9.94 -6.19 18.10
C PRO A 155 9.68 -5.14 19.19
N LYS A 156 10.64 -4.83 20.08
CA LYS A 156 10.44 -3.77 21.10
C LYS A 156 10.24 -2.38 20.49
N LYS A 157 10.71 -2.19 19.25
CA LYS A 157 10.50 -1.00 18.42
C LYS A 157 9.94 -1.44 17.06
N PRO A 158 9.17 -0.57 16.39
CA PRO A 158 8.59 -0.88 15.08
C PRO A 158 9.67 -1.12 14.02
N PRO A 159 9.32 -1.79 12.90
CA PRO A 159 10.22 -1.90 11.77
C PRO A 159 10.44 -0.51 11.15
N LYS A 160 11.53 -0.34 10.38
CA LYS A 160 11.70 0.84 9.54
C LYS A 160 11.11 0.56 8.16
N VAL A 161 10.34 1.50 7.62
CA VAL A 161 9.74 1.41 6.28
C VAL A 161 10.05 2.66 5.47
N ASN A 162 10.47 2.49 4.20
CA ASN A 162 10.72 3.58 3.26
C ASN A 162 10.12 3.27 1.89
N LEU A 163 9.36 4.21 1.33
CA LEU A 163 8.86 4.16 -0.04
C LEU A 163 10.01 4.44 -1.03
N GLN A 164 10.28 3.47 -1.91
CA GLN A 164 11.24 3.60 -3.00
C GLN A 164 10.66 4.29 -4.24
N THR A 165 9.38 4.05 -4.52
CA THR A 165 8.68 4.63 -5.68
C THR A 165 8.36 6.11 -5.43
N THR A 166 9.36 6.99 -5.49
CA THR A 166 9.26 8.45 -5.25
C THR A 166 9.65 9.28 -6.48
N GLY A 167 9.89 8.63 -7.62
CA GLY A 167 10.44 9.29 -8.81
C GLY A 167 11.79 9.93 -8.52
N PHE A 168 12.69 9.20 -7.84
CA PHE A 168 14.00 9.70 -7.40
C PHE A 168 13.91 10.95 -6.51
N GLY A 169 12.93 10.98 -5.60
CA GLY A 169 12.72 12.11 -4.70
C GLY A 169 11.96 13.30 -5.30
N SER A 170 11.42 13.17 -6.51
CA SER A 170 10.65 14.23 -7.15
C SER A 170 9.16 14.25 -6.77
N VAL A 171 8.63 13.16 -6.21
CA VAL A 171 7.19 13.00 -5.95
C VAL A 171 6.91 12.77 -4.47
N ARG A 172 6.07 13.63 -3.88
CA ARG A 172 5.38 13.38 -2.61
C ARG A 172 4.01 12.79 -2.93
N PHE A 173 3.88 11.46 -2.84
CA PHE A 173 2.67 10.75 -3.28
C PHE A 173 1.44 10.95 -2.38
N ASN A 174 1.67 11.25 -1.11
CA ASN A 174 0.62 11.38 -0.11
C ASN A 174 1.13 12.30 1.02
N PRO A 175 0.27 12.96 1.81
CA PRO A 175 0.73 13.67 3.00
C PRO A 175 1.61 12.83 3.93
N ASN A 176 1.33 11.52 4.01
CA ASN A 176 2.07 10.53 4.78
C ASN A 176 3.18 9.80 4.00
N LEU A 177 3.39 10.11 2.71
CA LEU A 177 4.46 9.54 1.86
C LEU A 177 5.33 10.67 1.31
N TYR A 178 6.42 10.93 2.02
CA TYR A 178 7.32 12.04 1.72
C TYR A 178 8.13 11.73 0.46
N ASN A 179 8.62 12.78 -0.20
CA ASN A 179 9.47 12.64 -1.37
C ASN A 179 10.78 11.87 -1.08
N CYS A 180 11.33 11.99 0.13
CA CYS A 180 12.48 11.17 0.57
C CYS A 180 12.13 9.71 0.93
N GLY A 181 10.88 9.29 0.69
CA GLY A 181 10.38 7.95 0.97
C GLY A 181 9.90 7.73 2.40
N LYS A 182 10.00 8.72 3.30
CA LYS A 182 9.52 8.56 4.68
C LYS A 182 8.01 8.24 4.68
N VAL A 183 7.66 7.16 5.39
CA VAL A 183 6.28 6.72 5.61
C VAL A 183 5.83 7.18 7.01
N CYS A 184 4.72 7.90 7.09
CA CYS A 184 4.13 8.37 8.33
C CYS A 184 2.93 7.48 8.74
N LEU A 185 3.12 6.69 9.79
CA LEU A 185 2.08 5.85 10.42
C LEU A 185 2.31 5.85 11.93
N SER A 186 1.23 5.86 12.71
CA SER A 186 1.31 5.76 14.18
C SER A 186 1.95 4.44 14.62
N LEU A 187 1.63 3.34 13.92
CA LEU A 187 2.27 2.03 14.10
C LEU A 187 3.78 2.03 13.82
N LEU A 188 4.30 3.00 13.07
CA LEU A 188 5.73 3.17 12.83
C LEU A 188 6.37 4.19 13.77
N GLY A 189 5.60 4.80 14.68
CA GLY A 189 6.04 5.90 15.55
C GLY A 189 6.42 7.17 14.78
N THR A 190 6.00 7.30 13.52
CA THR A 190 6.31 8.43 12.64
C THR A 190 5.14 9.39 12.47
N TRP A 191 4.01 9.11 13.12
CA TRP A 191 2.80 9.93 13.17
C TRP A 191 2.19 9.90 14.57
N SER A 192 1.40 10.91 14.92
CA SER A 192 0.64 10.92 16.18
C SER A 192 -0.47 9.87 16.13
N GLY A 193 -0.64 9.11 17.20
CA GLY A 193 -1.74 8.20 17.42
C GLY A 193 -2.02 8.07 18.92
N SER A 194 -3.21 7.59 19.26
CA SER A 194 -3.56 7.17 20.61
C SER A 194 -2.73 5.94 21.03
N GLN A 195 -2.69 5.61 22.33
CA GLN A 195 -1.87 4.49 22.84
C GLN A 195 -2.15 3.18 22.10
N ASN A 196 -3.41 2.92 21.73
CA ASN A 196 -3.83 1.70 21.04
C ASN A 196 -3.53 1.71 19.52
N GLU A 197 -3.11 2.84 18.96
CA GLU A 197 -2.77 3.00 17.53
C GLU A 197 -1.25 3.04 17.30
N THR A 198 -0.46 3.05 18.37
CA THR A 198 1.00 3.02 18.34
C THR A 198 1.54 1.59 18.42
N TRP A 199 2.81 1.42 18.06
CA TRP A 199 3.44 0.10 18.05
C TRP A 199 3.41 -0.59 19.42
N ASP A 200 2.77 -1.75 19.47
CA ASP A 200 2.78 -2.67 20.59
C ASP A 200 3.74 -3.86 20.31
N PRO A 201 4.84 -4.02 21.06
CA PRO A 201 5.78 -5.13 20.87
C PRO A 201 5.19 -6.55 20.95
N GLU A 202 4.09 -6.70 21.67
CA GLU A 202 3.42 -7.99 21.87
C GLU A 202 2.40 -8.25 20.77
N ALA A 203 1.58 -7.24 20.44
CA ALA A 203 0.44 -7.38 19.53
C ALA A 203 0.69 -6.96 18.07
N SER A 204 1.52 -5.94 17.82
CA SER A 204 1.70 -5.36 16.48
C SER A 204 2.53 -6.24 15.55
N THR A 205 2.17 -6.29 14.27
CA THR A 205 2.80 -7.16 13.26
C THR A 205 3.15 -6.41 11.98
N LEU A 206 4.08 -6.97 11.20
CA LEU A 206 4.39 -6.53 9.84
C LEU A 206 3.15 -6.53 8.94
N LEU A 207 2.28 -7.54 9.06
CA LEU A 207 1.03 -7.60 8.29
C LEU A 207 0.14 -6.38 8.59
N GLN A 208 -0.03 -6.02 9.86
CA GLN A 208 -0.78 -4.82 10.23
C GLN A 208 -0.16 -3.54 9.65
N VAL A 209 1.17 -3.41 9.67
CA VAL A 209 1.84 -2.25 9.04
C VAL A 209 1.53 -2.18 7.54
N LEU A 210 1.65 -3.30 6.81
CA LEU A 210 1.41 -3.37 5.37
C LEU A 210 -0.05 -3.05 5.01
N VAL A 211 -1.00 -3.63 5.76
CA VAL A 211 -2.44 -3.35 5.61
C VAL A 211 -2.76 -1.90 5.98
N SER A 212 -2.11 -1.33 7.00
CA SER A 212 -2.30 0.09 7.34
C SER A 212 -1.81 1.03 6.24
N ILE A 213 -0.71 0.72 5.55
CA ILE A 213 -0.27 1.50 4.37
C ILE A 213 -1.37 1.44 3.30
N GLN A 214 -1.87 0.25 3.00
CA GLN A 214 -2.92 0.04 2.01
C GLN A 214 -4.21 0.82 2.35
N SER A 215 -4.68 0.74 3.60
CA SER A 215 -6.00 1.24 3.99
C SER A 215 -6.03 2.68 4.48
N LEU A 216 -4.93 3.21 5.04
CA LEU A 216 -4.90 4.57 5.62
C LEU A 216 -4.17 5.58 4.74
N ILE A 217 -3.25 5.12 3.89
CA ILE A 217 -2.45 6.01 3.03
C ILE A 217 -3.01 6.01 1.61
N PHE A 218 -3.20 4.83 1.01
CA PHE A 218 -3.71 4.74 -0.36
C PHE A 218 -5.24 4.86 -0.42
N VAL A 219 -5.75 6.04 -0.06
CA VAL A 219 -7.19 6.35 0.03
C VAL A 219 -7.69 7.19 -1.16
N LYS A 220 -9.01 7.30 -1.31
CA LYS A 220 -9.67 8.04 -2.40
C LYS A 220 -9.38 9.54 -2.40
N ASP A 221 -9.36 10.13 -1.20
CA ASP A 221 -9.24 11.58 -0.99
C ASP A 221 -8.00 11.88 -0.11
N PRO A 222 -6.77 11.58 -0.58
CA PRO A 222 -5.55 11.65 0.21
C PRO A 222 -5.16 13.08 0.64
N TYR A 223 -5.77 14.11 0.05
CA TYR A 223 -5.63 15.49 0.49
C TYR A 223 -5.96 15.65 1.99
N PHE A 224 -6.97 14.94 2.50
CA PHE A 224 -7.39 15.03 3.89
C PHE A 224 -6.51 14.27 4.86
N ASN A 225 -5.46 13.58 4.40
CA ASN A 225 -4.45 13.00 5.29
C ASN A 225 -3.48 14.07 5.84
N GLU A 226 -3.54 15.31 5.33
CA GLU A 226 -2.78 16.44 5.86
C GLU A 226 -3.44 16.96 7.15
N PRO A 227 -2.71 17.12 8.27
CA PRO A 227 -3.27 17.57 9.53
C PRO A 227 -3.99 18.92 9.41
N GLY A 228 -5.22 18.96 9.90
CA GLY A 228 -6.05 20.16 9.94
C GLY A 228 -6.89 20.38 8.69
N TYR A 229 -6.76 19.55 7.66
CA TYR A 229 -7.55 19.67 6.43
C TYR A 229 -8.93 18.99 6.56
N GLU A 230 -9.11 18.14 7.57
CA GLU A 230 -10.34 17.38 7.85
C GLU A 230 -11.54 18.30 8.09
N ALA A 231 -11.31 19.52 8.62
CA ALA A 231 -12.36 20.52 8.84
C ALA A 231 -13.06 20.96 7.55
N SER A 232 -12.41 20.81 6.39
CA SER A 232 -12.98 21.13 5.07
C SER A 232 -13.65 19.94 4.38
N MET A 233 -13.58 18.74 4.98
CA MET A 233 -14.17 17.53 4.41
C MET A 233 -15.68 17.66 4.29
N GLY A 234 -16.24 17.23 3.16
CA GLY A 234 -17.67 17.35 2.85
C GLY A 234 -18.12 18.74 2.37
N THR A 235 -17.24 19.74 2.37
CA THR A 235 -17.53 21.06 1.78
C THR A 235 -17.16 21.09 0.30
N GLU A 236 -17.82 21.95 -0.49
CA GLU A 236 -17.47 22.15 -1.91
C GLU A 236 -16.04 22.68 -2.09
N ALA A 237 -15.55 23.50 -1.15
CA ALA A 237 -14.17 23.99 -1.16
C ALA A 237 -13.18 22.84 -0.92
N GLY A 238 -13.36 22.04 0.13
CA GLY A 238 -12.50 20.89 0.40
C GLY A 238 -12.54 19.83 -0.70
N LYS A 239 -13.71 19.61 -1.31
CA LYS A 239 -13.85 18.73 -2.47
C LYS A 239 -13.02 19.22 -3.65
N ARG A 240 -13.06 20.52 -3.96
CA ARG A 240 -12.26 21.13 -5.04
C ARG A 240 -10.76 20.96 -4.82
N GLU A 241 -10.29 21.17 -3.58
CA GLU A 241 -8.87 20.98 -3.24
C GLU A 241 -8.47 19.50 -3.32
N SER A 242 -9.30 18.58 -2.82
CA SER A 242 -9.07 17.13 -2.96
C SER A 242 -9.02 16.69 -4.42
N ASP A 243 -9.94 17.18 -5.26
CA ASP A 243 -9.95 16.90 -6.70
C ASP A 243 -8.69 17.44 -7.39
N GLY A 244 -8.24 18.65 -7.02
CA GLY A 244 -6.99 19.23 -7.49
C GLY A 244 -5.75 18.41 -7.08
N TYR A 245 -5.72 17.95 -5.82
CA TYR A 245 -4.66 17.06 -5.33
C TYR A 245 -4.64 15.75 -6.11
N ASN A 246 -5.81 15.12 -6.29
CA ASN A 246 -5.96 13.90 -7.08
C ASN A 246 -5.52 14.10 -8.54
N ALA A 247 -5.83 15.24 -9.15
CA ALA A 247 -5.40 15.57 -10.50
C ALA A 247 -3.86 15.67 -10.62
N ASN A 248 -3.15 16.05 -9.55
CA ASN A 248 -1.70 16.10 -9.51
C ASN A 248 -1.06 14.73 -9.26
N ILE A 249 -1.66 13.87 -8.42
CA ILE A 249 -1.10 12.54 -8.11
C ILE A 249 -1.27 11.56 -9.28
N ARG A 250 -2.42 11.59 -9.96
CA ARG A 250 -2.75 10.62 -11.03
C ARG A 250 -1.67 10.52 -12.12
N PRO A 251 -1.15 11.62 -12.70
CA PRO A 251 -0.05 11.54 -13.67
C PRO A 251 1.23 10.92 -13.11
N GLU A 252 1.57 11.23 -11.85
CA GLU A 252 2.76 10.67 -11.19
C GLU A 252 2.60 9.18 -10.91
N THR A 253 1.40 8.71 -10.56
CA THR A 253 1.08 7.28 -10.47
C THR A 253 1.31 6.58 -11.82
N ILE A 254 0.74 7.12 -12.91
CA ILE A 254 0.94 6.52 -14.25
C ILE A 254 2.43 6.51 -14.61
N LYS A 255 3.15 7.60 -14.33
CA LYS A 255 4.56 7.73 -14.71
C LYS A 255 5.48 6.81 -13.92
N TRP A 256 5.40 6.84 -12.59
CA TRP A 256 6.40 6.21 -11.72
C TRP A 256 5.96 4.88 -11.13
N ALA A 257 4.67 4.72 -10.83
CA ALA A 257 4.15 3.47 -10.28
C ALA A 257 3.68 2.50 -11.37
N ILE A 258 3.55 2.93 -12.62
CA ILE A 258 3.15 2.05 -13.74
C ILE A 258 4.22 2.00 -14.81
N VAL A 259 4.44 3.08 -15.56
CA VAL A 259 5.35 3.08 -16.71
C VAL A 259 6.79 2.79 -16.30
N HIS A 260 7.32 3.46 -15.27
CA HIS A 260 8.67 3.19 -14.79
C HIS A 260 8.81 1.77 -14.24
N GLN A 261 7.81 1.25 -13.53
CA GLN A 261 7.83 -0.13 -13.02
C GLN A 261 7.84 -1.16 -14.16
N LEU A 262 7.15 -0.89 -15.28
CA LEU A 262 7.19 -1.73 -16.48
C LEU A 262 8.55 -1.68 -17.21
N GLU A 263 9.22 -0.54 -17.21
CA GLU A 263 10.53 -0.37 -17.85
C GLU A 263 11.68 -0.91 -17.00
N HIS A 264 11.58 -0.71 -15.69
CA HIS A 264 12.62 -0.98 -14.71
C HIS A 264 12.01 -1.69 -13.50
N PRO A 265 11.46 -2.91 -13.66
CA PRO A 265 10.87 -3.63 -12.55
C PRO A 265 11.95 -3.91 -11.49
N PRO A 266 11.67 -3.69 -10.19
CA PRO A 266 12.61 -3.98 -9.13
C PRO A 266 12.94 -5.48 -9.09
N PRO A 267 14.22 -5.82 -8.79
CA PRO A 267 14.64 -7.22 -8.68
C PRO A 267 13.79 -8.01 -7.67
N GLY A 268 13.32 -9.19 -8.09
CA GLY A 268 12.47 -10.07 -7.30
C GLY A 268 10.96 -9.85 -7.49
N PHE A 269 10.56 -8.80 -8.21
CA PHE A 269 9.16 -8.45 -8.48
C PHE A 269 8.83 -8.35 -9.98
N GLU A 270 9.74 -8.76 -10.86
CA GLU A 270 9.56 -8.68 -12.32
C GLU A 270 8.32 -9.43 -12.78
N ASP A 271 8.13 -10.67 -12.31
CA ASP A 271 7.01 -11.50 -12.70
C ASP A 271 5.69 -10.99 -12.10
N VAL A 272 5.72 -10.45 -10.88
CA VAL A 272 4.57 -9.79 -10.26
C VAL A 272 4.09 -8.63 -11.13
N ILE A 273 5.00 -7.73 -11.51
CA ILE A 273 4.70 -6.53 -12.30
C ILE A 273 4.20 -6.91 -13.69
N ARG A 274 4.89 -7.82 -14.38
CA ARG A 274 4.48 -8.27 -15.73
C ARG A 274 3.11 -8.92 -15.69
N LEU A 275 2.86 -9.81 -14.72
CA LEU A 275 1.58 -10.49 -14.58
C LEU A 275 0.46 -9.51 -14.25
N HIS A 276 0.68 -8.58 -13.32
CA HIS A 276 -0.31 -7.59 -12.90
C HIS A 276 -0.77 -6.75 -14.09
N PHE A 277 0.17 -6.18 -14.83
CA PHE A 277 -0.14 -5.35 -15.98
C PHE A 277 -0.59 -6.14 -17.22
N ARG A 278 -0.27 -7.44 -17.32
CA ARG A 278 -0.83 -8.34 -18.34
C ARG A 278 -2.32 -8.57 -18.08
N LEU A 279 -2.69 -8.93 -16.85
CA LEU A 279 -4.07 -9.17 -16.45
C LEU A 279 -4.93 -7.90 -16.53
N LYS A 280 -4.38 -6.75 -16.11
CA LYS A 280 -5.10 -5.46 -16.07
C LYS A 280 -4.83 -4.56 -17.28
N LYS A 281 -4.24 -5.09 -18.35
CA LYS A 281 -3.81 -4.36 -19.57
C LYS A 281 -4.84 -3.38 -20.12
N LYS A 282 -6.07 -3.84 -20.33
CA LYS A 282 -7.16 -3.01 -20.87
C LYS A 282 -7.55 -1.91 -19.89
N GLU A 283 -7.76 -2.27 -18.62
CA GLU A 283 -8.16 -1.37 -17.54
C GLU A 283 -7.12 -0.26 -17.33
N THR A 284 -5.84 -0.63 -17.18
CA THR A 284 -4.73 0.31 -16.97
C THR A 284 -4.59 1.30 -18.14
N LEU A 285 -4.76 0.84 -19.39
CA LEU A 285 -4.68 1.72 -20.55
C LEU A 285 -5.87 2.70 -20.62
N LEU A 286 -7.09 2.24 -20.32
CA LEU A 286 -8.29 3.09 -20.27
C LEU A 286 -8.18 4.13 -19.15
N GLN A 287 -7.73 3.70 -17.96
CA GLN A 287 -7.44 4.59 -16.83
C GLN A 287 -6.44 5.67 -17.22
N ALA A 288 -5.30 5.30 -17.83
CA ALA A 288 -4.30 6.26 -18.25
C ALA A 288 -4.88 7.27 -19.25
N LYS A 289 -5.62 6.83 -20.28
CA LYS A 289 -6.30 7.71 -21.23
C LYS A 289 -7.26 8.68 -20.53
N LYS A 290 -8.00 8.22 -19.51
CA LYS A 290 -8.93 9.04 -18.71
C LYS A 290 -8.22 10.04 -17.80
N TRP A 291 -7.06 9.71 -17.25
CA TRP A 291 -6.35 10.57 -16.31
C TRP A 291 -5.44 11.60 -17.00
N LEU A 292 -4.98 11.31 -18.22
CA LEU A 292 -3.93 12.05 -18.92
C LEU A 292 -4.44 12.97 -20.05
N VAL A 293 -5.68 13.47 -19.94
CA VAL A 293 -6.43 14.10 -21.04
C VAL A 293 -5.82 15.41 -21.58
N SER A 294 -5.04 16.14 -20.77
CA SER A 294 -4.93 17.61 -20.95
C SER A 294 -3.56 18.16 -21.38
N SER A 295 -2.55 17.33 -21.68
CA SER A 295 -1.20 17.84 -22.03
C SER A 295 -0.48 16.99 -23.10
N PRO A 296 0.33 17.60 -23.99
CA PRO A 296 1.16 16.85 -24.96
C PRO A 296 2.08 15.82 -24.30
N LYS A 297 2.75 16.18 -23.19
CA LYS A 297 3.59 15.25 -22.40
C LYS A 297 2.79 14.05 -21.88
N ASN A 298 1.53 14.29 -21.53
CA ASN A 298 0.61 13.26 -21.05
C ASN A 298 0.20 12.30 -22.17
N LYS A 299 0.04 12.79 -23.40
CA LYS A 299 -0.23 11.95 -24.59
C LYS A 299 0.95 11.02 -24.91
N GLU A 300 2.18 11.52 -24.86
CA GLU A 300 3.38 10.71 -25.06
C GLU A 300 3.48 9.57 -24.03
N LEU A 301 3.14 9.85 -22.77
CA LEU A 301 3.13 8.86 -21.71
C LEU A 301 2.10 7.74 -21.96
N VAL A 302 0.90 8.08 -22.46
CA VAL A 302 -0.11 7.07 -22.84
C VAL A 302 0.37 6.21 -24.01
N VAL A 303 0.98 6.81 -25.04
CA VAL A 303 1.54 6.05 -26.17
C VAL A 303 2.65 5.11 -25.69
N LYS A 304 3.53 5.60 -24.81
CA LYS A 304 4.60 4.81 -24.21
C LYS A 304 4.04 3.63 -23.42
N LEU A 305 3.04 3.87 -22.57
CA LEU A 305 2.36 2.83 -21.80
C LEU A 305 1.72 1.80 -22.74
N SER A 306 0.99 2.23 -23.77
CA SER A 306 0.36 1.34 -24.75
C SER A 306 1.38 0.41 -25.41
N ARG A 307 2.58 0.92 -25.75
CA ARG A 307 3.66 0.12 -26.33
C ARG A 307 4.23 -0.88 -25.32
N LEU A 308 4.42 -0.49 -24.06
CA LEU A 308 4.93 -1.38 -23.01
C LEU A 308 3.94 -2.51 -22.73
N LEU A 309 2.67 -2.17 -22.53
CA LEU A 309 1.61 -3.16 -22.34
C LEU A 309 1.44 -4.08 -23.57
N GLY A 310 1.70 -3.57 -24.78
CA GLY A 310 1.68 -4.37 -26.01
C GLY A 310 2.74 -5.46 -26.09
N LYS A 311 3.82 -5.34 -25.30
CA LYS A 311 4.92 -6.33 -25.24
C LYS A 311 4.71 -7.40 -24.16
N LEU A 312 3.76 -7.20 -23.25
CA LEU A 312 3.29 -8.18 -22.27
C LEU A 312 2.24 -9.09 -22.92
#